data_AF-A0A2A3G899-F1
#
_entry.id   AF-A0A2A3G899-F1
#
_cell.length_a   1.000
_cell.length_b   1.000
_cell.length_c   1.000
_cell.angle_alpha   90.00
_cell.angle_beta   90.00
_cell.angle_gamma   90.00
#
_symmetry.space_group_name_H-M   'P 1'
#
loop_
_entity.id
_entity.type
_entity.pdbx_description
1 polymer ?
#
loop_
_entity_poly.entity_id
_entity_poly.type
_entity_poly.pdbx_seq_one_letter_code
_entity_poly.pdbx_strand_id
1 'polypeptide(L)'
;MVVLVTAGSVQDRDGGRRVLPRAKTVMPSMVVLWADGGYAGKLVAWIDTHCRIALDIVRKPKGQRRFAELPHRWVIEQSLPWLVRCRRLDHDYERLPAHAEA
;
A
#
# COMPACT_ATOMS: atom_id res chain seq x y z
N MET A 1 -13.26 -1.25 1.91
CA MET A 1 -12.04 -0.75 1.22
C MET A 1 -11.85 0.71 1.61
N VAL A 2 -10.62 1.11 1.97
CA VAL A 2 -10.28 2.52 2.25
C VAL A 2 -9.24 2.96 1.22
N VAL A 3 -9.47 4.10 0.57
CA VAL A 3 -8.58 4.67 -0.45
C VAL A 3 -8.30 6.12 -0.09
N LEU A 4 -7.05 6.56 -0.27
CA LEU A 4 -6.62 7.94 -0.17
C LEU A 4 -5.79 8.27 -1.41
N VAL A 5 -6.20 9.31 -2.13
CA VAL A 5 -5.45 9.84 -3.27
C VAL A 5 -4.61 11.03 -2.79
N THR A 6 -3.32 11.02 -3.13
CA THR A 6 -2.38 12.09 -2.81
C THR A 6 -1.69 12.59 -4.07
N ALA A 7 -1.21 13.83 -4.05
CA ALA A 7 -0.30 14.31 -5.09
C ALA A 7 0.97 13.45 -5.10
N GLY A 8 1.59 13.27 -6.28
CA GLY A 8 2.81 12.47 -6.44
C GLY A 8 4.04 13.03 -5.71
N SER A 9 3.96 14.27 -5.21
CA SER A 9 4.99 14.87 -4.35
C SER A 9 4.90 14.43 -2.88
N VAL A 10 3.80 13.81 -2.48
CA VAL A 10 3.60 13.30 -1.13
C VAL A 10 4.28 11.94 -1.01
N GLN A 11 5.13 11.79 -0.01
CA GLN A 11 5.79 10.51 0.23
C GLN A 11 4.80 9.49 0.79
N ASP A 12 4.98 8.22 0.44
CA ASP A 12 4.13 7.13 0.89
C ASP A 12 3.97 7.06 2.40
N ARG A 13 5.04 7.34 3.14
CA ARG A 13 5.01 7.40 4.61
C ARG A 13 4.03 8.45 5.16
N ASP A 14 3.88 9.57 4.47
CA ASP A 14 3.00 10.68 4.88
C ASP A 14 1.55 10.37 4.48
N GLY A 15 1.36 9.76 3.31
CA GLY A 15 0.07 9.21 2.89
C GLY A 15 -0.43 8.11 3.83
N GLY A 16 0.45 7.18 4.20
CA GLY A 16 0.20 6.09 5.16
C GLY A 16 -0.31 6.61 6.49
N ARG A 17 0.34 7.64 7.04
CA ARG A 17 -0.08 8.29 8.29
C ARG A 17 -1.52 8.83 8.24
N ARG A 18 -1.98 9.29 7.07
CA ARG A 18 -3.32 9.85 6.87
C ARG A 18 -4.39 8.76 6.68
N VAL A 19 -4.06 7.67 5.99
CA VAL A 19 -5.06 6.64 5.62
C VAL A 19 -5.27 5.58 6.70
N LEU A 20 -4.21 5.21 7.44
CA LEU A 20 -4.25 4.07 8.36
C LEU A 20 -5.19 4.22 9.56
N PRO A 21 -5.39 5.41 10.16
CA PRO A 21 -6.41 5.57 11.20
C PRO A 21 -7.81 5.25 10.69
N ARG A 22 -8.15 5.72 9.48
CA ARG A 22 -9.44 5.43 8.84
C ARG A 22 -9.57 3.94 8.53
N ALA A 23 -8.50 3.31 8.05
CA ALA A 23 -8.48 1.88 7.79
C ALA A 23 -8.70 1.07 9.08
N LYS A 24 -8.11 1.47 10.20
CA LYS A 24 -8.32 0.82 11.51
C LYS A 24 -9.76 0.99 12.03
N THR A 25 -10.39 2.14 11.80
CA THR A 25 -11.81 2.34 12.15
C THR A 25 -12.72 1.43 11.35
N VAL A 26 -12.46 1.27 10.04
CA VAL A 26 -13.27 0.41 9.15
C VAL A 26 -12.97 -1.07 9.36
N MET A 27 -11.73 -1.41 9.74
CA MET A 27 -11.27 -2.78 9.96
C MET A 27 -10.59 -2.90 11.34
N PRO A 28 -11.35 -2.93 12.45
CA PRO A 28 -10.79 -2.92 13.80
C PRO A 28 -9.90 -4.13 14.10
N SER A 29 -10.14 -5.27 13.45
CA SER A 29 -9.37 -6.51 13.59
C SER A 29 -8.02 -6.49 12.87
N MET A 30 -7.71 -5.46 12.08
CA MET A 30 -6.43 -5.33 11.39
C MET A 30 -5.30 -5.08 12.41
N VAL A 31 -4.41 -6.07 12.58
CA VAL A 31 -3.31 -6.03 13.57
C VAL A 31 -1.93 -6.15 12.94
N VAL A 32 -1.83 -6.62 11.69
CA VAL A 32 -0.58 -6.72 10.93
C VAL A 32 -0.75 -6.01 9.60
N LEU A 33 0.28 -5.28 9.19
CA LEU A 33 0.37 -4.61 7.90
C LEU A 33 1.76 -4.87 7.30
N TRP A 34 1.81 -5.26 6.03
CA TRP A 34 3.06 -5.36 5.27
C TRP A 34 3.18 -4.18 4.31
N ALA A 35 4.36 -3.56 4.24
CA ALA A 35 4.65 -2.49 3.30
C ALA A 35 6.08 -2.57 2.77
N ASP A 36 6.36 -1.92 1.64
CA ASP A 36 7.71 -1.81 1.12
C ASP A 36 8.54 -0.70 1.81
N GLY A 37 9.77 -0.50 1.34
CA GLY A 37 10.71 0.45 1.91
C GLY A 37 10.26 1.92 1.91
N GLY A 38 9.30 2.32 1.06
CA GLY A 38 8.74 3.68 1.01
C GLY A 38 8.00 4.08 2.29
N TYR A 39 7.50 3.09 3.05
CA TYR A 39 6.79 3.28 4.31
C TYR A 39 7.70 3.20 5.54
N ALA A 40 9.01 3.01 5.35
CA ALA A 40 9.95 2.88 6.45
C ALA A 40 10.19 4.21 7.21
N GLY A 41 10.69 4.08 8.44
CA GLY A 41 11.13 5.19 9.28
C GLY A 41 10.10 5.56 10.35
N LYS A 42 9.90 6.87 10.58
CA LYS A 42 9.07 7.40 11.69
C LYS A 42 7.62 6.89 11.67
N LEU A 43 7.11 6.51 10.50
CA LEU A 43 5.77 5.98 10.34
C LEU A 43 5.55 4.68 11.13
N VAL A 44 6.55 3.78 11.19
CA VAL A 44 6.44 2.48 11.87
C VAL A 44 6.13 2.67 13.36
N ALA A 45 6.93 3.48 14.05
CA ALA A 45 6.72 3.78 15.47
C ALA A 45 5.39 4.52 15.72
N TRP A 46 5.00 5.40 14.79
CA TRP A 46 3.74 6.13 14.89
C TRP A 46 2.53 5.21 14.81
N ILE A 47 2.51 4.27 13.86
CA ILE A 47 1.42 3.29 13.67
C ILE A 47 1.30 2.38 14.88
N ASP A 48 2.41 1.88 15.40
CA ASP A 48 2.42 1.03 16.58
C ASP A 48 1.76 1.75 17.77
N THR A 49 2.14 3.00 18.01
CA THR A 49 1.63 3.83 19.11
C THR A 49 0.14 4.20 18.93
N HIS A 50 -0.28 4.60 17.72
CA HIS A 50 -1.58 5.24 17.51
C HIS A 50 -2.65 4.30 16.94
N CYS A 51 -2.25 3.25 16.22
CA CYS A 51 -3.17 2.33 15.57
C CYS A 51 -3.11 0.91 16.15
N ARG A 52 -2.09 0.58 16.96
CA ARG A 52 -1.85 -0.78 17.48
C ARG A 52 -1.80 -1.80 16.34
N ILE A 53 -1.02 -1.50 15.31
CA ILE A 53 -0.79 -2.34 14.14
C ILE A 53 0.71 -2.59 14.04
N ALA A 54 1.11 -3.85 13.92
CA ALA A 54 2.48 -4.22 13.61
C ALA A 54 2.73 -3.97 12.11
N LEU A 55 3.54 -2.96 11.79
CA LEU A 55 3.98 -2.69 10.43
C LEU A 55 5.31 -3.40 10.15
N ASP A 56 5.27 -4.41 9.29
CA ASP A 56 6.45 -5.11 8.80
C ASP A 56 6.88 -4.55 7.43
N ILE A 57 8.13 -4.09 7.36
CA ILE A 57 8.70 -3.52 6.14
C ILE A 57 9.41 -4.63 5.37
N VAL A 58 8.79 -5.07 4.28
CA VAL A 58 9.34 -6.08 3.37
C VAL A 58 10.48 -5.46 2.57
N ARG A 59 11.71 -5.80 2.93
CA ARG A 59 12.93 -5.32 2.27
C ARG A 59 13.51 -6.39 1.35
N LYS A 60 14.17 -5.92 0.28
CA LYS A 60 15.01 -6.78 -0.54
C LYS A 60 16.19 -7.32 0.28
N PRO A 61 16.54 -8.61 0.16
CA PRO A 61 17.76 -9.17 0.75
C PRO A 61 18.99 -8.37 0.34
N LYS A 62 19.90 -8.11 1.30
CA LYS A 62 21.16 -7.41 1.01
C LYS A 62 22.00 -8.21 0.00
N GLY A 63 22.52 -7.54 -1.02
CA GLY A 63 23.38 -8.17 -2.04
C GLY A 63 22.63 -8.95 -3.13
N GLN A 64 21.30 -8.85 -3.19
CA GLN A 64 20.50 -9.48 -4.22
C GLN A 64 20.86 -8.95 -5.62
N ARG A 65 21.38 -9.83 -6.49
CA ARG A 65 21.70 -9.54 -7.91
C ARG A 65 20.68 -10.07 -8.91
N ARG A 66 19.89 -11.07 -8.52
CA ARG A 66 18.87 -11.74 -9.35
C ARG A 66 17.51 -11.67 -8.67
N PHE A 67 16.45 -12.02 -9.37
CA PHE A 67 15.13 -12.13 -8.77
C PHE A 67 15.17 -13.04 -7.54
N ALA A 68 14.50 -12.61 -6.47
CA ALA A 68 14.33 -13.36 -5.24
C ALA A 68 12.90 -13.14 -4.79
N GLU A 69 12.29 -14.21 -4.32
CA GLU A 69 10.96 -14.17 -3.75
C GLU A 69 10.96 -13.30 -2.50
N LEU A 70 10.01 -12.37 -2.43
CA LEU A 70 9.78 -11.55 -1.25
C LEU A 70 8.54 -12.08 -0.55
N PRO A 71 8.62 -12.39 0.76
CA PRO A 71 7.47 -12.85 1.53
C PRO A 71 6.29 -11.89 1.36
N HIS A 72 5.09 -12.45 1.17
CA HIS A 72 3.81 -11.72 1.03
C HIS A 72 3.68 -10.76 -0.16
N ARG A 73 4.74 -10.50 -0.93
CA ARG A 73 4.70 -9.61 -2.10
C ARG A 73 3.71 -10.09 -3.16
N TRP A 74 3.63 -11.40 -3.37
CA TRP A 74 2.66 -11.99 -4.29
C TRP A 74 1.21 -11.66 -3.93
N VAL A 75 0.89 -11.55 -2.63
CA VAL A 75 -0.47 -11.19 -2.17
C VAL A 75 -0.82 -9.76 -2.60
N ILE A 76 0.14 -8.83 -2.49
CA ILE A 76 -0.03 -7.44 -2.91
C ILE A 76 -0.14 -7.39 -4.44
N GLU A 77 0.78 -8.02 -5.16
CA GLU A 77 0.81 -8.01 -6.62
C GLU A 77 -0.44 -8.66 -7.21
N GLN A 78 -1.02 -9.67 -6.56
CA GLN A 78 -2.30 -10.25 -6.96
C GLN A 78 -3.46 -9.26 -6.91
N SER A 79 -3.46 -8.28 -5.99
CA SER A 79 -4.54 -7.29 -5.88
C SER A 79 -4.53 -6.24 -7.01
N LEU A 80 -3.37 -5.95 -7.61
CA LEU A 80 -3.23 -4.93 -8.64
C LEU A 80 -4.00 -5.27 -9.93
N PRO A 81 -3.91 -6.50 -10.50
CA PRO A 81 -4.76 -6.91 -11.61
C PRO A 81 -6.26 -6.76 -11.34
N TRP A 82 -6.73 -7.04 -10.13
CA TRP A 82 -8.14 -6.83 -9.76
C TRP A 82 -8.51 -5.35 -9.76
N LEU A 83 -7.66 -4.48 -9.19
CA LEU A 83 -7.90 -3.04 -9.18
C LEU A 83 -7.89 -2.43 -10.59
N VAL A 84 -6.95 -2.84 -11.44
CA VAL A 84 -6.88 -2.44 -12.86
C VAL A 84 -8.11 -2.95 -13.62
N ARG A 85 -8.50 -4.22 -13.44
CA ARG A 85 -9.67 -4.81 -14.09
C ARG A 85 -10.99 -4.15 -13.65
N CYS A 86 -11.12 -3.83 -12.38
CA CYS A 86 -12.26 -3.10 -11.82
C CYS A 86 -12.20 -1.59 -12.11
N ARG A 87 -11.25 -1.12 -12.93
CA ARG A 87 -11.07 0.28 -13.35
C ARG A 87 -10.87 1.26 -12.19
N ARG A 88 -10.35 0.78 -11.06
CA ARG A 88 -10.07 1.64 -9.88
C ARG A 88 -8.72 2.34 -9.97
N LEU A 89 -7.90 1.95 -10.95
CA LEU A 89 -6.62 2.55 -11.26
C LEU A 89 -6.58 2.85 -12.76
N ASP A 90 -6.52 4.13 -13.14
CA ASP A 90 -6.36 4.56 -14.53
C ASP A 90 -4.88 4.49 -14.90
N HIS A 91 -4.45 3.31 -15.32
CA HIS A 91 -3.08 3.04 -15.77
C HIS A 91 -3.03 2.58 -17.23
N ASP A 92 -4.21 2.39 -17.85
CA ASP A 92 -4.41 1.91 -19.22
C ASP A 92 -4.84 3.07 -20.12
N TYR A 93 -3.86 3.90 -20.50
CA TYR A 93 -4.06 5.04 -21.40
C TYR A 93 -4.35 4.65 -22.85
N GLU A 94 -4.38 3.35 -23.16
CA GLU A 94 -4.83 2.86 -24.47
C GLU A 94 -6.36 2.83 -24.56
N ARG A 95 -7.06 3.13 -23.46
CA ARG A 95 -8.52 3.17 -23.38
C ARG A 95 -9.01 4.58 -23.06
N LEU A 96 -10.19 4.91 -23.59
CA LEU A 96 -10.78 6.24 -23.43
C LEU A 96 -11.13 6.52 -21.95
N PRO A 97 -10.84 7.74 -21.43
CA PRO A 97 -11.12 8.13 -20.03
C PRO A 97 -12.60 8.01 -19.64
N ALA A 98 -13.51 8.07 -20.61
CA ALA A 98 -14.96 7.92 -20.42
C ALA A 98 -15.37 6.56 -19.80
N HIS A 99 -14.44 5.61 -19.68
CA HIS A 99 -14.68 4.31 -19.09
C HIS A 99 -14.15 4.15 -17.66
N ALA A 100 -13.42 5.13 -17.11
CA ALA A 100 -12.65 4.96 -15.87
C ALA A 100 -13.43 5.19 -14.55
N GLU A 101 -14.62 5.80 -14.58
CA GLU A 101 -15.42 6.01 -13.37
C GLU A 101 -16.60 5.01 -13.30
N ALA A 102 -16.65 4.23 -12.23
CA ALA A 102 -17.78 3.37 -11.85
C ALA A 102 -18.02 3.46 -10.34
#